data_AF-A0A645E8E0-F1
#
_entry.id   AF-A0A645E8E0-F1
#
_cell.length_a   1.000
_cell.length_b   1.000
_cell.length_c   1.000
_cell.angle_alpha   90.00
_cell.angle_beta   90.00
_cell.angle_gamma   90.00
#
_symmetry.space_group_name_H-M   'P 1'
#
loop_
_entity.id
_entity.type
_entity.pdbx_description
1 polymer ?
#
loop_
_entity_poly.entity_id
_entity_poly.type
_entity_poly.pdbx_seq_one_letter_code
_entity_poly.pdbx_strand_id
1 'polypeptide(L)'
;MKDLIKWQKGDDEINNYQLKVLTNYIYVFTPKGDILQLPKGSTALDFAYRVHTSVGDRCKGVKINGKMGKIDDELKTGDMIEALLGKKTNVNKNWLDIVKTSFAREHIRKMVKIDDQNF
;
A
#
# COMPACT_ATOMS: atom_id res chain seq x y z
N MET A 1 4.07 3.90 -47.35
CA MET A 1 4.63 4.89 -46.40
C MET A 1 3.63 5.32 -45.33
N LYS A 2 2.31 5.42 -45.61
CA LYS A 2 1.28 5.65 -44.58
C LYS A 2 1.10 4.48 -43.60
N ASP A 3 1.31 3.24 -44.06
CA ASP A 3 1.16 2.06 -43.21
C ASP A 3 2.29 1.92 -42.18
N LEU A 4 3.53 2.26 -42.54
CA LEU A 4 4.68 2.28 -41.62
C LEU A 4 4.47 3.24 -40.43
N ILE A 5 3.87 4.41 -40.68
CA ILE A 5 3.55 5.40 -39.63
C ILE A 5 2.47 4.86 -38.67
N LYS A 6 1.54 4.04 -39.17
CA LYS A 6 0.46 3.46 -38.36
C LYS A 6 0.96 2.36 -37.43
N TRP A 7 1.93 1.55 -37.88
CA TRP A 7 2.60 0.55 -37.03
C TRP A 7 3.48 1.20 -35.95
N GLN A 8 4.25 2.23 -36.32
CA GLN A 8 5.09 2.96 -35.36
C GLN A 8 4.27 3.66 -34.27
N LYS A 9 3.10 4.25 -34.62
CA LYS A 9 2.16 4.81 -33.63
C LYS A 9 1.55 3.76 -32.70
N GLY A 10 1.27 2.55 -33.21
CA GLY A 10 0.72 1.46 -32.41
C GLY A 10 1.71 0.95 -31.37
N ASP A 11 2.98 0.78 -31.76
CA ASP A 11 4.04 0.37 -30.84
C ASP A 11 4.32 1.43 -29.78
N ASP A 12 4.33 2.72 -30.16
CA ASP A 12 4.50 3.82 -29.21
C ASP A 12 3.37 3.88 -28.18
N GLU A 13 2.10 3.70 -28.58
CA GLU A 13 0.96 3.67 -27.65
C GLU A 13 0.97 2.45 -26.72
N ILE A 14 1.31 1.27 -27.23
CA ILE A 14 1.43 0.04 -26.43
C ILE A 14 2.56 0.20 -25.41
N ASN A 15 3.72 0.71 -25.83
CA ASN A 15 4.84 0.99 -24.95
C ASN A 15 4.48 2.02 -23.88
N ASN A 16 3.77 3.09 -24.26
CA ASN A 16 3.35 4.12 -23.31
C ASN A 16 2.33 3.57 -22.29
N TYR A 17 1.41 2.72 -22.72
CA TYR A 17 0.45 2.09 -21.81
C TYR A 17 1.13 1.13 -20.85
N GLN A 18 2.05 0.29 -21.33
CA GLN A 18 2.84 -0.60 -20.46
C GLN A 18 3.68 0.21 -19.46
N LEU A 19 4.36 1.27 -19.91
CA LEU A 19 5.09 2.20 -19.03
C LEU A 19 4.16 2.85 -17.99
N LYS A 20 2.97 3.30 -18.40
CA LYS A 20 2.00 3.95 -17.51
C LYS A 20 1.43 2.98 -16.45
N VAL A 21 1.15 1.74 -16.82
CA VAL A 21 0.72 0.70 -15.88
C VAL A 21 1.84 0.37 -14.88
N LEU A 22 3.09 0.29 -15.35
CA LEU A 22 4.26 0.08 -14.47
C LEU A 22 4.48 1.25 -13.51
N THR A 23 4.16 2.50 -13.90
CA THR A 23 4.25 3.67 -13.01
C THR A 23 3.17 3.74 -11.92
N ASN A 24 2.15 2.88 -11.96
CA ASN A 24 1.03 2.91 -11.01
C ASN A 24 1.25 2.04 -9.77
N TYR A 25 2.33 1.27 -9.71
CA TYR A 25 2.63 0.39 -8.60
C TYR A 25 4.00 0.66 -8.00
N ILE A 26 4.14 0.34 -6.73
CA ILE A 26 5.39 0.29 -6.00
C ILE A 26 5.64 -1.14 -5.51
N TYR A 27 6.91 -1.50 -5.35
CA TYR A 27 7.33 -2.81 -4.86
C TYR A 27 8.16 -2.63 -3.60
N VAL A 28 7.68 -3.19 -2.49
CA VAL A 28 8.29 -3.06 -1.16
C VAL A 28 8.66 -4.43 -0.61
N PHE A 29 9.64 -4.46 0.28
CA PHE A 29 10.18 -5.69 0.85
C PHE A 29 9.69 -5.90 2.28
N THR A 30 9.39 -7.14 2.63
CA THR A 30 9.28 -7.56 4.03
C THR A 30 10.69 -7.82 4.58
N PRO A 31 10.89 -7.86 5.92
CA PRO A 31 12.20 -8.19 6.49
C PRO A 31 12.65 -9.62 6.18
N LYS A 32 11.73 -10.49 5.75
CA LYS A 32 12.00 -11.86 5.31
C LYS A 32 12.48 -11.94 3.85
N GLY A 33 12.45 -10.83 3.12
CA GLY A 33 12.83 -10.76 1.71
C GLY A 33 11.67 -10.97 0.73
N ASP A 34 10.42 -11.09 1.21
CA ASP A 34 9.26 -11.18 0.32
C ASP A 34 8.98 -9.83 -0.34
N ILE A 35 8.58 -9.86 -1.61
CA ILE A 35 8.21 -8.66 -2.37
C ILE A 35 6.69 -8.51 -2.36
N LEU A 36 6.21 -7.34 -1.95
CA LEU A 36 4.81 -6.97 -2.02
C LEU A 36 4.60 -5.82 -3.01
N GLN A 37 3.64 -6.01 -3.91
CA GLN A 37 3.16 -4.97 -4.81
C GLN A 37 2.03 -4.18 -4.15
N LEU A 38 2.14 -2.85 -4.18
CA LEU A 38 1.13 -1.92 -3.70
C LEU A 38 0.85 -0.85 -4.76
N PRO A 39 -0.36 -0.27 -4.81
CA PRO A 39 -0.61 0.92 -5.62
C PRO A 39 0.34 2.06 -5.23
N LYS A 40 0.80 2.85 -6.19
CA LYS A 40 1.55 4.07 -5.93
C LYS A 40 0.74 5.01 -5.04
N GLY A 41 1.40 5.66 -4.08
CA GLY A 41 0.72 6.43 -3.04
C GLY A 41 0.36 5.65 -1.78
N SER A 42 0.58 4.32 -1.74
CA SER A 42 0.26 3.52 -0.55
C SER A 42 1.14 3.89 0.63
N THR A 43 0.53 3.90 1.82
CA THR A 43 1.20 4.22 3.08
C THR A 43 1.80 2.97 3.74
N ALA A 44 2.62 3.18 4.77
CA ALA A 44 3.12 2.08 5.60
C ALA A 44 2.00 1.29 6.30
N LEU A 45 0.87 1.93 6.61
CA LEU A 45 -0.32 1.26 7.13
C LEU A 45 -1.01 0.40 6.06
N ASP A 46 -1.06 0.85 4.81
CA ASP A 46 -1.57 0.02 3.70
C ASP A 46 -0.71 -1.24 3.51
N PHE A 47 0.61 -1.14 3.64
CA PHE A 47 1.50 -2.30 3.66
C PHE A 47 1.14 -3.28 4.78
N ALA A 48 0.91 -2.79 6.00
CA ALA A 48 0.55 -3.65 7.13
C ALA A 48 -0.75 -4.44 6.84
N TYR A 49 -1.77 -3.80 6.26
CA TYR A 49 -3.00 -4.46 5.83
C TYR A 49 -2.80 -5.43 4.66
N ARG A 50 -1.86 -5.12 3.75
CA ARG A 50 -1.51 -6.00 2.64
C ARG A 50 -0.83 -7.30 3.10
N VAL A 51 0.00 -7.22 4.14
CA VAL A 51 0.63 -8.39 4.78
C VAL A 51 -0.46 -9.27 5.39
N HIS A 52 -1.29 -8.70 6.28
CA HIS A 52 -2.43 -9.40 6.88
C HIS A 52 -3.32 -8.41 7.64
N THR A 53 -4.64 -8.64 7.71
CA THR A 53 -5.57 -7.80 8.48
C THR A 53 -5.16 -7.66 9.94
N SER A 54 -4.85 -8.78 10.63
CA SER A 54 -4.29 -8.77 11.99
C SER A 54 -3.01 -7.94 12.17
N VAL A 55 -2.15 -7.85 11.13
CA VAL A 55 -0.93 -7.02 11.17
C VAL A 55 -1.32 -5.54 11.08
N GLY A 56 -2.21 -5.19 10.15
CA GLY A 56 -2.79 -3.84 10.06
C GLY A 56 -3.49 -3.41 11.36
N ASP A 57 -4.39 -4.25 11.86
CA ASP A 57 -5.21 -3.99 13.05
C ASP A 57 -4.39 -3.78 14.33
N ARG A 58 -3.23 -4.43 14.42
CA ARG A 58 -2.33 -4.34 15.57
C ARG A 58 -1.15 -3.41 15.33
N CYS A 59 -1.07 -2.75 14.16
CA CYS A 59 0.03 -1.87 13.83
C CYS A 59 0.08 -0.67 14.79
N LYS A 60 1.24 -0.46 15.42
CA LYS A 60 1.51 0.67 16.32
C LYS A 60 2.60 1.60 15.81
N GLY A 61 3.37 1.15 14.84
CA GLY A 61 4.47 1.88 14.25
C GLY A 61 5.12 1.04 13.18
N VAL A 62 6.07 1.63 12.47
CA VAL A 62 6.80 0.97 11.40
C VAL A 62 8.27 1.35 11.46
N LYS A 63 9.12 0.48 10.94
CA LYS A 63 10.45 0.88 10.48
C LYS A 63 10.51 0.80 8.96
N ILE A 64 11.10 1.82 8.37
CA ILE A 64 11.35 1.91 6.93
C ILE A 64 12.87 1.93 6.76
N ASN A 65 13.40 0.93 6.06
CA ASN A 65 14.84 0.74 5.84
C ASN A 65 15.64 0.76 7.17
N GLY A 66 15.10 0.09 8.20
CA GLY A 66 15.72 -0.04 9.52
C GLY A 66 15.59 1.18 10.44
N LYS A 67 15.00 2.29 9.99
CA LYS A 67 14.77 3.51 10.79
C LYS A 67 13.31 3.66 11.18
N MET A 68 13.03 4.26 12.34
CA MET A 68 11.64 4.54 12.76
C MET A 68 10.97 5.45 11.73
N GLY A 69 9.82 5.02 11.23
CA GLY A 69 8.94 5.78 10.34
C GLY A 69 7.56 5.95 10.93
N LYS A 70 6.72 6.72 10.26
CA LYS A 70 5.32 6.90 10.62
C LYS A 70 4.43 5.96 9.81
N ILE A 71 3.27 5.63 10.37
CA ILE A 71 2.29 4.75 9.72
C ILE A 71 1.66 5.40 8.47
N ASP A 72 1.70 6.73 8.37
CA ASP A 72 1.18 7.53 7.25
C ASP A 72 2.23 7.90 6.20
N ASP A 73 3.50 7.50 6.40
CA ASP A 73 4.55 7.71 5.40
C ASP A 73 4.19 6.97 4.10
N GLU A 74 4.25 7.69 2.98
CA GLU A 74 4.09 7.11 1.64
C GLU A 74 5.33 6.29 1.27
N LEU A 75 5.09 5.07 0.80
CA LEU A 75 6.14 4.11 0.47
C LEU A 75 6.64 4.29 -0.96
N LYS A 76 7.90 3.90 -1.18
CA LYS A 76 8.55 3.92 -2.49
C LYS A 76 9.04 2.53 -2.86
N THR A 77 9.17 2.30 -4.18
CA THR A 77 9.79 1.08 -4.67
C THR A 77 11.19 0.92 -4.10
N GLY A 78 11.49 -0.24 -3.55
CA GLY A 78 12.77 -0.52 -2.90
C GLY A 78 12.73 -0.48 -1.38
N ASP A 79 11.71 0.12 -0.76
CA ASP A 79 11.66 0.23 0.69
C ASP A 79 11.46 -1.14 1.36
N MET A 80 12.23 -1.39 2.42
CA MET A 80 12.05 -2.51 3.33
C MET A 80 11.26 -2.06 4.55
N ILE A 81 10.11 -2.69 4.79
CA ILE A 81 9.16 -2.28 5.82
C ILE A 81 9.03 -3.34 6.91
N GLU A 82 9.24 -2.94 8.16
CA GLU A 82 8.98 -3.75 9.36
C GLU A 82 7.78 -3.16 10.10
N ALA A 83 6.69 -3.92 10.23
CA ALA A 83 5.53 -3.50 11.01
C ALA A 83 5.74 -3.83 12.51
N LEU A 84 5.59 -2.82 13.37
CA LEU A 84 5.70 -2.97 14.81
C LEU A 84 4.30 -3.23 15.39
N LEU A 85 4.09 -4.42 15.95
CA LEU A 85 2.79 -4.89 16.39
C LEU A 85 2.57 -4.69 17.90
N GLY A 86 1.38 -4.24 18.25
CA GLY A 86 0.87 -4.22 19.62
C GLY A 86 0.26 -5.53 20.08
N LYS A 87 -0.02 -5.64 21.38
CA LYS A 87 -0.76 -6.77 21.97
C LYS A 87 -2.26 -6.75 21.69
N LYS A 88 -2.84 -5.56 21.53
CA LYS A 88 -4.27 -5.33 21.27
C LYS A 88 -4.46 -4.64 19.92
N THR A 89 -5.66 -4.76 19.36
CA THR A 89 -6.13 -3.98 18.22
C THR A 89 -6.05 -2.48 18.52
N ASN A 90 -5.65 -1.68 17.52
CA ASN A 90 -5.46 -0.23 17.62
C ASN A 90 -6.17 0.52 16.48
N VAL A 91 -7.11 -0.15 15.80
CA VAL A 91 -7.89 0.43 14.71
C VAL A 91 -8.67 1.63 15.24
N ASN A 92 -8.57 2.76 14.54
CA ASN A 92 -9.30 3.97 14.88
C ASN A 92 -9.77 4.69 13.61
N LYS A 93 -10.69 5.63 13.79
CA LYS A 93 -11.32 6.37 12.69
C LYS A 93 -10.34 7.21 11.87
N ASN A 94 -9.31 7.78 12.51
CA ASN A 94 -8.33 8.65 11.85
C ASN A 94 -7.49 7.89 10.80
N TRP A 95 -7.40 6.55 10.90
CA TRP A 95 -6.72 5.75 9.89
C TRP A 95 -7.39 5.81 8.52
N LEU A 96 -8.67 6.16 8.43
CA LEU A 96 -9.38 6.32 7.15
C LEU A 96 -8.79 7.44 6.27
N ASP A 97 -8.16 8.45 6.88
CA ASP A 97 -7.50 9.55 6.17
C ASP A 97 -6.08 9.17 5.72
N ILE A 98 -5.48 8.19 6.44
CA ILE A 98 -4.13 7.69 6.20
C ILE A 98 -4.13 6.70 5.03
N VAL A 99 -4.94 5.64 5.13
CA VAL A 99 -4.89 4.53 4.17
C VAL A 99 -5.38 4.93 2.78
N LYS A 100 -4.64 4.50 1.74
CA LYS A 100 -4.96 4.79 0.34
C LYS A 100 -5.61 3.61 -0.38
N THR A 101 -5.44 2.39 0.13
CA THR A 101 -6.04 1.20 -0.50
C THR A 101 -7.50 1.04 -0.11
N SER A 102 -8.34 0.63 -1.07
CA SER A 102 -9.76 0.39 -0.82
C SER A 102 -9.98 -0.74 0.19
N PHE A 103 -9.17 -1.79 0.12
CA PHE A 103 -9.20 -2.92 1.05
C PHE A 103 -9.00 -2.48 2.51
N ALA A 104 -7.93 -1.72 2.79
CA ALA A 104 -7.67 -1.24 4.14
C ALA A 104 -8.80 -0.31 4.63
N ARG A 105 -9.28 0.62 3.79
CA ARG A 105 -10.39 1.50 4.15
C ARG A 105 -11.66 0.73 4.50
N GLU A 106 -12.02 -0.27 3.71
CA GLU A 106 -13.23 -1.07 3.95
C GLU A 106 -13.14 -1.85 5.25
N HIS A 107 -12.01 -2.52 5.51
CA HIS A 107 -11.77 -3.24 6.75
C HIS A 107 -11.82 -2.31 7.97
N ILE A 108 -11.13 -1.17 7.92
CA ILE A 108 -11.13 -0.17 9.01
C ILE A 108 -12.55 0.34 9.27
N ARG A 109 -13.33 0.68 8.22
CA ARG A 109 -14.72 1.12 8.39
C ARG A 109 -15.57 0.08 9.10
N LYS A 110 -15.40 -1.20 8.77
CA LYS A 110 -16.12 -2.30 9.43
C LYS A 110 -15.73 -2.39 10.90
N MET A 111 -14.43 -2.34 11.21
CA MET A 111 -13.92 -2.44 12.57
C MET A 111 -14.37 -1.26 13.45
N VAL A 112 -14.30 -0.02 12.95
CA VAL A 112 -14.73 1.17 13.68
C VAL A 112 -16.23 1.10 14.00
N LYS A 113 -17.07 0.64 13.08
CA LYS A 113 -18.51 0.44 13.35
C LYS A 113 -18.79 -0.59 14.43
N ILE A 114 -18.02 -1.68 14.47
CA ILE A 114 -18.19 -2.73 15.49
C ILE A 114 -17.80 -2.16 16.87
N ASP A 115 -16.72 -1.39 16.93
CA ASP A 115 -16.27 -0.76 18.18
C ASP A 115 -17.32 0.23 18.69
N ASP A 116 -17.83 1.11 17.83
CA ASP A 116 -18.88 2.09 18.17
C ASP A 116 -20.19 1.43 18.68
N GLN A 117 -20.49 0.18 18.29
CA GLN A 117 -21.69 -0.54 18.74
C GLN A 117 -21.50 -1.33 20.05
N ASN A 118 -20.26 -1.47 20.53
CA ASN A 118 -19.97 -2.16 21.79
C ASN A 118 -19.92 -1.20 22.99
N PHE A 119 -20.30 0.07 22.80
CA PHE A 119 -20.50 1.10 23.83
C PHE A 119 -21.99 1.39 24.01
#